data_AF-A0A2S9W0T8-F1
#
_entry.id   AF-A0A2S9W0T8-F1
#
_cell.length_a   1.000
_cell.length_b   1.000
_cell.length_c   1.000
_cell.angle_alpha   90.00
_cell.angle_beta   90.00
_cell.angle_gamma   90.00
#
_symmetry.space_group_name_H-M   'P 1'
#
loop_
_entity.id
_entity.type
_entity.pdbx_description
1 polymer ?
#
loop_
_entity_poly.entity_id
_entity_poly.type
_entity_poly.pdbx_seq_one_letter_code
_entity_poly.pdbx_strand_id
1 'polypeptide(L)'
;MDKNVQIQSKSALTSDKKKAKVILNIQVRKSTLVIDLELEGYFEVSNELDNSKIATALAVNGVAILFPYARSVISMVSTLDSSEVIVLPTINTLDGE
;
A
#
# COMPACT_ATOMS: atom_id res chain seq x y z
N MET A 1 7.89 2.74 13.95
CA MET A 1 7.95 3.45 12.65
C MET A 1 8.54 4.82 12.88
N ASP A 2 9.33 5.31 11.92
CA ASP A 2 9.76 6.70 11.88
C ASP A 2 8.50 7.59 11.95
N LYS A 3 8.45 8.61 12.82
CA LYS A 3 7.23 9.45 13.00
C LYS A 3 6.83 10.22 11.73
N ASN A 4 7.67 10.16 10.71
CA ASN A 4 7.61 10.90 9.46
C ASN A 4 6.96 10.13 8.31
N VAL A 5 6.61 8.85 8.50
CA VAL A 5 5.96 8.02 7.48
C VAL A 5 4.66 7.44 8.03
N GLN A 6 3.55 7.77 7.37
CA GLN A 6 2.23 7.20 7.65
C GLN A 6 1.79 6.34 6.47
N ILE A 7 1.26 5.16 6.77
CA ILE A 7 0.78 4.20 5.78
C ILE A 7 -0.64 3.81 6.18
N GLN A 8 -1.57 3.89 5.25
CA GLN A 8 -2.95 3.48 5.43
C GLN A 8 -3.38 2.63 4.25
N SER A 9 -4.14 1.59 4.51
CA SER A 9 -4.73 0.77 3.45
C SER A 9 -6.24 0.72 3.57
N LYS A 10 -6.92 0.62 2.42
CA LYS A 10 -8.36 0.36 2.34
C LYS A 10 -8.59 -0.72 1.30
N SER A 11 -9.56 -1.58 1.53
CA SER A 11 -9.99 -2.56 0.54
C SER A 11 -11.50 -2.45 0.30
N ALA A 12 -11.91 -2.72 -0.94
CA ALA A 12 -13.30 -2.77 -1.35
C ALA A 12 -13.51 -3.98 -2.25
N LEU A 13 -14.70 -4.56 -2.19
CA LEU A 13 -15.10 -5.74 -2.95
C LEU A 13 -16.41 -5.44 -3.68
N THR A 14 -16.54 -5.91 -4.91
CA THR A 14 -17.80 -5.80 -5.66
C THR A 14 -18.89 -6.65 -5.04
N SER A 15 -20.16 -6.32 -5.30
CA SER A 15 -21.32 -7.07 -4.75
C SER A 15 -21.32 -8.55 -5.14
N ASP A 16 -20.80 -8.87 -6.34
CA ASP A 16 -20.63 -10.24 -6.84
C ASP A 16 -19.37 -10.95 -6.30
N LYS A 17 -18.53 -10.23 -5.56
CA LYS A 17 -17.30 -10.70 -4.91
C LYS A 17 -16.21 -11.21 -5.85
N LYS A 18 -16.29 -10.89 -7.13
CA LYS A 18 -15.31 -11.33 -8.14
C LYS A 18 -14.18 -10.33 -8.35
N LYS A 19 -14.39 -9.07 -7.97
CA LYS A 19 -13.41 -8.01 -8.16
C LYS A 19 -13.18 -7.26 -6.87
N ALA A 20 -11.93 -6.98 -6.60
CA ALA A 20 -11.51 -6.22 -5.43
C ALA A 20 -10.63 -5.05 -5.84
N LYS A 21 -10.67 -4.00 -5.04
CA LYS A 21 -9.79 -2.85 -5.11
C LYS A 21 -9.08 -2.70 -3.78
N VAL A 22 -7.76 -2.55 -3.79
CA VAL A 22 -6.96 -2.18 -2.62
C VAL A 22 -6.34 -0.83 -2.91
N ILE A 23 -6.50 0.10 -1.98
CA ILE A 23 -5.92 1.45 -2.05
C ILE A 23 -4.89 1.55 -0.95
N LEU A 24 -3.64 1.84 -1.33
CA LEU A 24 -2.52 2.08 -0.42
C LEU A 24 -2.20 3.57 -0.45
N ASN A 25 -2.37 4.22 0.69
CA ASN A 25 -2.01 5.62 0.90
C ASN A 25 -0.73 5.69 1.74
N ILE A 26 0.28 6.38 1.23
CA ILE A 26 1.53 6.63 1.94
C ILE A 26 1.80 8.12 1.98
N GLN A 27 2.03 8.63 3.18
CA GLN A 27 2.42 10.00 3.42
C GLN A 27 3.81 10.02 4.03
N VAL A 28 4.74 10.69 3.35
CA VAL A 28 6.08 10.97 3.86
C VAL A 28 6.17 12.46 4.14
N ARG A 29 6.61 12.82 5.35
CA ARG A 29 6.76 14.20 5.81
C ARG A 29 8.15 14.36 6.42
N LYS A 30 9.09 14.94 5.66
CA LYS A 30 10.38 15.42 6.15
C LYS A 30 10.41 16.95 6.14
N SER A 31 11.42 17.55 6.76
CA SER A 31 11.57 19.02 6.87
C SER A 31 11.59 19.74 5.52
N THR A 32 12.08 19.09 4.47
CA THR A 32 12.26 19.69 3.13
C THR A 32 11.48 18.98 2.03
N LEU A 33 10.81 17.86 2.35
CA LEU A 33 10.17 17.00 1.36
C LEU A 33 8.86 16.44 1.90
N VAL A 34 7.81 16.59 1.11
CA VAL A 34 6.48 16.04 1.36
C VAL A 34 6.09 15.18 0.17
N ILE A 35 5.77 13.91 0.41
CA ILE A 35 5.26 13.00 -0.60
C ILE A 35 3.91 12.47 -0.15
N ASP A 36 2.91 12.58 -1.02
CA ASP A 36 1.61 11.92 -0.92
C ASP A 36 1.48 10.96 -2.09
N LEU A 37 1.35 9.67 -1.78
CA LEU A 37 1.23 8.61 -2.77
C LEU A 37 -0.05 7.82 -2.53
N GLU A 38 -0.88 7.73 -3.55
CA GLU A 38 -1.99 6.79 -3.63
C GLU A 38 -1.69 5.73 -4.69
N LEU A 39 -1.71 4.46 -4.30
CA LEU A 39 -1.60 3.32 -5.21
C LEU A 39 -2.90 2.53 -5.19
N GLU A 40 -3.42 2.24 -6.37
CA GLU A 40 -4.61 1.42 -6.54
C GLU A 40 -4.27 0.07 -7.19
N GLY A 41 -4.57 -1.01 -6.49
CA GLY A 41 -4.51 -2.37 -7.01
C GLY A 41 -5.89 -2.91 -7.32
N TYR A 42 -6.06 -3.45 -8.53
CA TYR A 42 -7.29 -4.12 -8.95
C TYR A 42 -7.01 -5.63 -9.02
N PHE A 43 -7.85 -6.42 -8.35
CA PHE A 43 -7.67 -7.86 -8.21
C PHE A 43 -8.92 -8.62 -8.64
N GLU A 44 -8.73 -9.78 -9.25
CA GLU A 44 -9.78 -10.78 -9.43
C GLU A 44 -9.75 -11.77 -8.28
N VAL A 45 -10.92 -12.10 -7.75
CA VAL A 45 -11.08 -12.96 -6.58
C VAL A 45 -11.67 -14.29 -7.03
N SER A 46 -10.99 -15.39 -6.65
CA SER A 46 -11.46 -16.74 -6.94
C SER A 46 -12.76 -17.05 -6.20
N ASN A 47 -13.67 -17.78 -6.87
CA ASN A 47 -14.93 -18.25 -6.28
C ASN A 47 -14.74 -19.28 -5.15
N GLU A 48 -13.52 -19.80 -4.97
CA GLU A 48 -13.19 -20.82 -3.97
C GLU A 48 -12.90 -20.25 -2.56
N LEU A 49 -12.83 -18.93 -2.43
CA LEU A 49 -12.50 -18.26 -1.16
C LEU A 49 -13.76 -17.84 -0.39
N ASP A 50 -13.80 -18.19 0.90
CA ASP A 50 -14.81 -17.68 1.82
C ASP A 50 -14.63 -16.17 2.06
N ASN A 51 -15.73 -15.43 2.29
CA ASN A 51 -15.69 -13.96 2.47
C ASN A 51 -14.67 -13.48 3.51
N SER A 52 -14.54 -14.20 4.63
CA SER A 52 -13.58 -13.88 5.69
C SER A 52 -12.14 -14.00 5.18
N LYS A 53 -11.85 -15.06 4.42
CA LYS A 53 -10.52 -15.27 3.81
C LYS A 53 -10.22 -14.24 2.72
N ILE A 54 -11.24 -13.79 1.97
CA ILE A 54 -11.08 -12.73 0.96
C ILE A 54 -10.65 -11.43 1.63
N ALA A 55 -11.34 -11.01 2.70
CA ALA A 55 -11.01 -9.77 3.40
C ALA A 55 -9.57 -9.79 3.94
N THR A 56 -9.18 -10.88 4.63
CA THR A 56 -7.80 -11.04 5.12
C THR A 56 -6.79 -11.09 3.98
N ALA A 57 -7.09 -11.78 2.88
CA ALA A 57 -6.20 -11.84 1.73
C ALA A 57 -5.99 -10.46 1.09
N LEU A 58 -7.04 -9.64 0.98
CA LEU A 58 -6.92 -8.28 0.43
C LEU A 58 -6.15 -7.35 1.37
N ALA A 59 -6.39 -7.42 2.68
CA ALA A 59 -5.69 -6.61 3.66
C ALA A 59 -4.19 -6.95 3.73
N VAL A 60 -3.85 -8.23 3.76
CA VAL A 60 -2.45 -8.68 3.95
C VAL A 60 -1.74 -8.77 2.60
N ASN A 61 -2.24 -9.60 1.69
CA ASN A 61 -1.55 -9.89 0.43
C ASN A 61 -1.70 -8.74 -0.57
N GLY A 62 -2.86 -8.09 -0.60
CA GLY A 62 -3.07 -6.92 -1.46
C GLY A 62 -2.08 -5.80 -1.14
N VAL A 63 -1.88 -5.50 0.15
CA VAL A 63 -0.87 -4.53 0.59
C VAL A 63 0.55 -5.04 0.30
N ALA A 64 0.84 -6.32 0.57
CA ALA A 64 2.16 -6.89 0.29
C ALA A 64 2.55 -6.84 -1.19
N ILE A 65 1.58 -6.98 -2.11
CA ILE A 65 1.77 -6.86 -3.55
C ILE A 65 2.02 -5.40 -3.96
N LEU A 66 1.27 -4.45 -3.39
CA LEU A 66 1.37 -3.04 -3.76
C LEU A 66 2.59 -2.34 -3.14
N PHE A 67 3.04 -2.76 -1.96
CA PHE A 67 4.08 -2.08 -1.20
C PHE A 67 5.44 -1.96 -1.93
N PRO A 68 5.95 -2.98 -2.65
CA PRO A 68 7.16 -2.86 -3.45
C PRO A 68 7.07 -1.75 -4.51
N TYR A 69 5.91 -1.60 -5.17
CA TYR A 69 5.70 -0.53 -6.14
C TYR A 69 5.72 0.84 -5.47
N ALA A 70 5.06 0.97 -4.32
CA ALA A 70 5.04 2.21 -3.56
C ALA A 70 6.45 2.62 -3.10
N ARG A 71 7.24 1.64 -2.61
CA ARG A 71 8.65 1.84 -2.23
C ARG A 71 9.49 2.32 -3.42
N SER A 72 9.34 1.69 -4.59
CA SER A 72 10.07 2.10 -5.80
C SER A 72 9.71 3.51 -6.25
N VAL A 73 8.42 3.87 -6.25
CA VAL A 73 7.95 5.21 -6.64
C VAL A 73 8.50 6.28 -5.69
N ILE A 74 8.39 6.07 -4.37
CA ILE A 74 8.91 7.02 -3.37
C ILE A 74 10.43 7.18 -3.50
N SER A 75 11.15 6.08 -3.71
CA SER A 75 12.60 6.12 -3.92
C SER A 75 12.97 6.91 -5.16
N MET A 76 12.25 6.70 -6.27
CA MET A 76 12.48 7.41 -7.52
C MET A 76 12.19 8.91 -7.40
N VAL A 77 11.02 9.28 -6.87
CA VAL A 77 10.60 10.69 -6.75
C VAL A 77 11.49 11.45 -5.77
N SER A 78 11.86 10.84 -4.63
CA SER A 78 12.77 11.48 -3.67
C SER A 78 14.16 11.74 -4.24
N THR A 79 14.65 10.85 -5.12
CA THR A 79 15.94 11.03 -5.83
C THR A 79 15.87 12.16 -6.87
N LEU A 80 14.71 12.39 -7.47
CA LEU A 80 14.53 13.47 -8.45
C LEU A 80 14.42 14.84 -7.78
N ASP A 81 13.80 14.91 -6.60
CA ASP A 81 13.61 16.16 -5.86
C ASP A 81 14.86 16.57 -5.07
N SER A 82 15.59 15.60 -4.52
CA SER A 82 16.76 15.84 -3.68
C SER A 82 17.84 14.78 -3.88
N SER A 83 19.06 15.07 -3.41
CA SER A 83 20.13 14.06 -3.35
C SER A 83 19.90 12.99 -2.28
N GLU A 84 18.88 13.12 -1.42
CA GLU A 84 18.58 12.18 -0.35
C GLU A 84 17.50 11.18 -0.79
N VAL A 85 17.90 9.94 -1.03
CA VAL A 85 16.97 8.87 -1.43
C VAL A 85 16.17 8.39 -0.22
N ILE A 86 14.84 8.41 -0.33
CA ILE A 86 13.96 7.82 0.67
C ILE A 86 13.68 6.36 0.31
N VAL A 87 14.15 5.46 1.15
CA VAL A 87 13.87 4.03 1.03
C VAL A 87 12.92 3.63 2.14
N LEU A 88 11.68 3.26 1.79
CA LEU A 88 10.74 2.75 2.78
C LEU A 88 11.27 1.45 3.42
N PRO A 89 11.16 1.29 4.76
CA PRO A 89 11.52 0.05 5.42
C PRO A 89 10.55 -1.07 5.02
N THR A 90 10.93 -2.32 5.28
CA THR A 90 9.99 -3.43 5.22
C THR A 90 8.88 -3.23 6.23
N ILE A 91 7.63 -3.47 5.83
CA ILE A 91 6.48 -3.45 6.72
C ILE A 91 5.99 -4.87 6.98
N ASN A 92 5.50 -5.10 8.19
CA ASN A 92 4.68 -6.26 8.49
C ASN A 92 3.23 -5.90 8.16
N THR A 93 2.66 -6.56 7.15
CA THR A 93 1.29 -6.29 6.67
C THR A 93 0.20 -6.78 7.63
N LEU A 94 0.56 -7.50 8.70
CA LEU A 94 -0.34 -7.88 9.79
C LEU A 94 -0.52 -6.77 10.84
N ASP A 95 0.39 -5.78 10.87
CA ASP A 95 0.37 -4.69 11.86
C ASP A 95 -0.39 -3.44 11.34
N GLY A 96 -1.13 -3.58 10.23
CA GLY A 96 -1.81 -2.51 9.51
C GLY A 96 -3.28 -2.29 9.88
N GLU A 97 -3.75 -2.85 11.01
CA GLU A 97 -5.08 -2.58 11.60
C GLU A 97 -4.99 -1.80 12.91
#